data_AF-A0A812A159-F1
#
_entry.id   AF-A0A812A159-F1
#
_cell.length_a   1.000
_cell.length_b   1.000
_cell.length_c   1.000
_cell.angle_alpha   90.00
_cell.angle_beta   90.00
_cell.angle_gamma   90.00
#
_symmetry.space_group_name_H-M   'P 1'
#
loop_
_entity.id
_entity.type
_entity.pdbx_description
1 polymer ?
#
loop_
_entity_poly.entity_id
_entity_poly.type
_entity_poly.pdbx_seq_one_letter_code
_entity_poly.pdbx_strand_id
1 'polypeptide(L)'
;MSRNIEEQLKNWDYLFSGIEYQEDIEEGEREKIINNWKRLRDDLGEDWLKNEKNDDHALRMYLFNRAPWSIRWVSELGFGISSLKNKENFDNIFKRLLSSREFRGAYYELRVALSLLKLGVSFEFLRPTNDKTPDIKTISATRPMFIEITKKNVPENYTLASKNYNRILNFLFSKTLEKNLDFCCDIQRPLSTPRSEKIMKEFEKLVELAKVSGIEHYHADEIDIYIFKRENISHVPKEKQVTQGRMPNFDENFRIKTTLKNKATQLENYSPGVLLIFDDLIWPSEDMELFYKNLVDELVVTVEEYPKLSALVVYIETYSAFDDDTFMRTGKNYISIKGYDKNLLRSRNKVIILNEFADCPLLQNEIEILKTI
;
A
#
# COMPACT_ATOMS: atom_id res chain seq x y z
N MET A 1 -5.45 -4.14 -25.27
CA MET A 1 -5.75 -5.47 -24.68
C MET A 1 -6.91 -6.07 -25.45
N SER A 2 -6.73 -7.23 -26.08
CA SER A 2 -7.78 -7.88 -26.86
C SER A 2 -8.87 -8.44 -25.94
N ARG A 3 -10.12 -8.49 -26.42
CA ARG A 3 -11.29 -9.01 -25.68
C ARG A 3 -11.06 -10.43 -25.12
N ASN A 4 -10.28 -11.24 -25.83
CA ASN A 4 -9.90 -12.59 -25.41
C ASN A 4 -9.03 -12.61 -24.13
N ILE A 5 -8.08 -11.67 -24.00
CA ILE A 5 -7.23 -11.58 -22.80
C ILE A 5 -8.06 -11.17 -21.58
N GLU A 6 -9.03 -10.26 -21.75
CA GLU A 6 -9.90 -9.84 -20.66
C GLU A 6 -10.79 -10.98 -20.13
N GLU A 7 -11.30 -11.83 -21.02
CA GLU A 7 -12.07 -13.03 -20.65
C GLU A 7 -11.18 -14.07 -19.95
N GLN A 8 -9.94 -14.25 -20.42
CA GLN A 8 -8.97 -15.14 -19.77
C GLN A 8 -8.58 -14.67 -18.36
N LEU A 9 -8.40 -13.37 -18.14
CA LEU A 9 -8.07 -12.81 -16.82
C LEU A 9 -9.17 -13.06 -15.77
N LYS A 10 -10.40 -13.31 -16.20
CA LYS A 10 -11.54 -13.65 -15.32
C LYS A 10 -11.62 -15.15 -14.98
N ASN A 11 -10.63 -15.95 -15.40
CA ASN A 11 -10.56 -17.39 -15.15
C ASN A 11 -9.42 -17.71 -14.15
N TRP A 12 -9.76 -18.36 -13.03
CA TRP A 12 -8.79 -18.81 -12.03
C TRP A 12 -7.70 -19.72 -12.59
N ASP A 13 -8.04 -20.65 -13.49
CA ASP A 13 -7.09 -21.60 -14.07
C ASP A 13 -6.06 -20.91 -14.96
N TYR A 14 -6.47 -19.83 -15.64
CA TYR A 14 -5.55 -18.95 -16.34
C TYR A 14 -4.62 -18.21 -15.36
N LEU A 15 -5.11 -17.80 -14.20
CA LEU A 15 -4.26 -17.19 -13.19
C LEU A 15 -3.25 -18.19 -12.62
N PHE A 16 -3.67 -19.43 -12.32
CA PHE A 16 -2.78 -20.48 -11.84
C PHE A 16 -1.67 -20.85 -12.82
N SER A 17 -1.99 -21.03 -14.10
CA SER A 17 -0.97 -21.39 -15.10
C SER A 17 0.13 -20.34 -15.19
N GLY A 18 -0.20 -19.05 -15.09
CA GLY A 18 0.82 -17.99 -15.06
C GLY A 18 1.77 -18.05 -13.85
N ILE A 19 1.36 -18.69 -12.75
CA ILE A 19 2.24 -18.94 -11.59
C ILE A 19 3.16 -20.13 -11.88
N GLU A 20 2.64 -21.17 -12.54
CA GLU A 20 3.40 -22.38 -12.89
C GLU A 20 4.59 -22.12 -13.80
N TYR A 21 4.55 -21.04 -14.59
CA TYR A 21 5.64 -20.65 -15.49
C TYR A 21 6.53 -19.52 -14.95
N GLN A 22 6.34 -19.04 -13.70
CA GLN A 22 7.19 -17.98 -13.18
C GLN A 22 8.59 -18.49 -12.82
N GLU A 23 9.64 -17.95 -13.44
CA GLU A 23 11.03 -18.38 -13.21
C GLU A 23 11.59 -17.84 -11.89
N ASP A 24 11.13 -16.67 -11.43
CA ASP A 24 11.60 -16.00 -10.21
C ASP A 24 10.99 -16.58 -8.90
N ILE A 25 10.33 -17.74 -8.98
CA ILE A 25 9.68 -18.42 -7.85
C ILE A 25 10.26 -19.84 -7.74
N GLU A 26 10.87 -20.16 -6.61
CA GLU A 26 11.46 -21.49 -6.38
C GLU A 26 10.37 -22.58 -6.33
N GLU A 27 10.72 -23.82 -6.69
CA GLU A 27 9.77 -24.94 -6.79
C GLU A 27 8.99 -25.19 -5.48
N GLY A 28 9.68 -25.27 -4.35
CA GLY A 28 9.02 -25.45 -3.04
C GLY A 28 8.17 -24.26 -2.61
N GLU A 29 8.54 -23.04 -3.02
CA GLU A 29 7.72 -21.84 -2.80
C GLU A 29 6.47 -21.87 -3.67
N ARG A 30 6.59 -22.31 -4.93
CA ARG A 30 5.52 -22.38 -5.93
C ARG A 30 4.35 -23.23 -5.46
N GLU A 31 4.61 -24.40 -4.92
CA GLU A 31 3.56 -25.28 -4.39
C GLU A 31 2.75 -24.59 -3.27
N LYS A 32 3.46 -23.94 -2.34
CA LYS A 32 2.85 -23.17 -1.26
C LYS A 32 2.02 -22.01 -1.80
N ILE A 33 2.53 -21.29 -2.79
CA ILE A 33 1.84 -20.18 -3.45
C ILE A 33 0.54 -20.66 -4.09
N ILE A 34 0.60 -21.71 -4.91
CA ILE A 34 -0.56 -22.29 -5.59
C ILE A 34 -1.60 -22.75 -4.57
N ASN A 35 -1.19 -23.43 -3.51
CA ASN A 35 -2.11 -23.88 -2.46
C ASN A 35 -2.82 -22.69 -1.77
N ASN A 36 -2.10 -21.60 -1.48
CA ASN A 36 -2.71 -20.41 -0.89
C ASN A 36 -3.66 -19.68 -1.87
N TRP A 37 -3.34 -19.66 -3.16
CA TRP A 37 -4.25 -19.12 -4.18
C TRP A 37 -5.50 -19.99 -4.35
N LYS A 38 -5.38 -21.32 -4.26
CA LYS A 38 -6.54 -22.23 -4.23
C LYS A 38 -7.45 -21.95 -3.04
N ARG A 39 -6.88 -21.75 -1.84
CA ARG A 39 -7.64 -21.33 -0.66
C ARG A 39 -8.36 -20.00 -0.88
N LEU A 40 -7.68 -19.03 -1.50
CA LEU A 40 -8.31 -17.74 -1.85
C LEU A 40 -9.50 -17.93 -2.80
N ARG A 41 -9.35 -18.77 -3.85
CA ARG A 41 -10.45 -19.14 -4.76
C ARG A 41 -11.62 -19.77 -4.01
N ASP A 42 -11.35 -20.70 -3.09
CA ASP A 42 -12.39 -21.36 -2.29
C ASP A 42 -13.14 -20.36 -1.40
N ASP A 43 -12.41 -19.45 -0.75
CA ASP A 43 -12.99 -18.47 0.17
C ASP A 43 -13.74 -17.35 -0.59
N LEU A 44 -13.25 -16.88 -1.75
CA LEU A 44 -13.92 -15.86 -2.58
C LEU A 44 -15.09 -16.43 -3.41
N GLY A 45 -14.98 -17.69 -3.83
CA GLY A 45 -15.90 -18.36 -4.74
C GLY A 45 -15.46 -18.29 -6.21
N GLU A 46 -15.85 -19.33 -6.96
CA GLU A 46 -15.47 -19.56 -8.36
C GLU A 46 -15.78 -18.36 -9.28
N ASP A 47 -16.97 -17.78 -9.09
CA ASP A 47 -17.48 -16.73 -9.97
C ASP A 47 -17.13 -15.32 -9.50
N TRP A 48 -16.37 -15.16 -8.41
CA TRP A 48 -16.03 -13.83 -7.90
C TRP A 48 -15.34 -12.96 -8.95
N LEU A 49 -14.34 -13.50 -9.67
CA LEU A 49 -13.64 -12.77 -10.74
C LEU A 49 -14.56 -12.33 -11.88
N LYS A 50 -15.60 -13.11 -12.19
CA LYS A 50 -16.57 -12.80 -13.24
C LYS A 50 -17.59 -11.77 -12.78
N ASN A 51 -17.94 -11.80 -11.49
CA ASN A 51 -18.99 -11.01 -10.88
C ASN A 51 -18.50 -9.68 -10.30
N GLU A 52 -17.21 -9.54 -10.00
CA GLU A 52 -16.61 -8.30 -9.51
C GLU A 52 -16.59 -7.24 -10.62
N LYS A 53 -17.60 -6.37 -10.62
CA LYS A 53 -17.79 -5.31 -11.61
C LYS A 53 -17.00 -4.05 -11.32
N ASN A 54 -16.41 -3.93 -10.14
CA ASN A 54 -15.64 -2.75 -9.78
C ASN A 54 -14.19 -2.89 -10.26
N ASP A 55 -13.91 -2.30 -11.42
CA ASP A 55 -12.56 -2.25 -11.99
C ASP A 55 -11.56 -1.52 -11.08
N ASP A 56 -12.03 -0.68 -10.16
CA ASP A 56 -11.20 0.05 -9.18
C ASP A 56 -10.90 -0.78 -7.91
N HIS A 57 -11.39 -2.03 -7.81
CA HIS A 57 -11.10 -2.86 -6.64
C HIS A 57 -9.61 -3.24 -6.62
N ALA A 58 -8.89 -2.82 -5.57
CA ALA A 58 -7.44 -2.97 -5.48
C ALA A 58 -6.96 -4.43 -5.64
N LEU A 59 -7.73 -5.41 -5.14
CA LEU A 59 -7.44 -6.83 -5.34
C LEU A 59 -7.31 -7.24 -6.82
N ARG A 60 -8.09 -6.64 -7.74
CA ARG A 60 -7.99 -6.95 -9.18
C ARG A 60 -6.63 -6.58 -9.74
N MET A 61 -6.07 -5.44 -9.33
CA MET A 61 -4.74 -5.02 -9.77
C MET A 61 -3.67 -6.04 -9.36
N TYR A 62 -3.74 -6.58 -8.13
CA TYR A 62 -2.78 -7.57 -7.65
C TYR A 62 -2.98 -8.95 -8.29
N LEU A 63 -4.22 -9.37 -8.52
CA LEU A 63 -4.53 -10.66 -9.17
C LEU A 63 -4.07 -10.72 -10.63
N PHE A 64 -4.19 -9.61 -11.36
CA PHE A 64 -3.83 -9.58 -12.79
C PHE A 64 -2.37 -9.21 -13.03
N ASN A 65 -1.68 -8.68 -12.02
CA ASN A 65 -0.26 -8.42 -12.10
C ASN A 65 0.54 -9.74 -11.94
N ARG A 66 1.25 -10.11 -13.01
CA ARG A 66 2.04 -11.35 -13.11
C ARG A 66 3.42 -11.27 -12.49
N ALA A 67 3.78 -10.13 -11.91
CA ALA A 67 5.04 -9.97 -11.25
C ALA A 67 5.16 -10.89 -10.01
N PRO A 68 6.35 -11.45 -9.72
CA PRO A 68 6.54 -12.40 -8.63
C PRO A 68 6.08 -11.88 -7.26
N TRP A 69 6.35 -10.60 -6.97
CA TRP A 69 5.93 -9.98 -5.72
C TRP A 69 4.42 -9.84 -5.59
N SER A 70 3.70 -9.59 -6.69
CA SER A 70 2.24 -9.53 -6.69
C SER A 70 1.64 -10.92 -6.46
N ILE A 71 2.24 -11.95 -7.07
CA ILE A 71 1.83 -13.35 -6.86
C ILE A 71 2.00 -13.76 -5.40
N ARG A 72 3.15 -13.42 -4.79
CA ARG A 72 3.41 -13.65 -3.36
C ARG A 72 2.48 -12.84 -2.45
N TRP A 73 2.16 -11.60 -2.82
CA TRP A 73 1.20 -10.78 -2.09
C TRP A 73 -0.19 -11.42 -2.06
N VAL A 74 -0.69 -11.89 -3.21
CA VAL A 74 -1.97 -12.60 -3.29
C VAL A 74 -1.92 -13.92 -2.52
N SER A 75 -0.78 -14.61 -2.54
CA SER A 75 -0.57 -15.80 -1.72
C SER A 75 -0.66 -15.49 -0.22
N GLU A 76 -0.06 -14.39 0.25
CA GLU A 76 -0.17 -13.95 1.64
C GLU A 76 -1.62 -13.60 2.01
N LEU A 77 -2.36 -12.95 1.11
CA LEU A 77 -3.79 -12.67 1.30
C LEU A 77 -4.60 -13.96 1.45
N GLY A 78 -4.43 -14.92 0.54
CA GLY A 78 -5.12 -16.21 0.58
C GLY A 78 -4.79 -17.00 1.85
N PHE A 79 -3.53 -17.01 2.26
CA PHE A 79 -3.12 -17.59 3.53
C PHE A 79 -3.76 -16.88 4.73
N GLY A 80 -3.78 -15.54 4.74
CA GLY A 80 -4.36 -14.73 5.81
C GLY A 80 -5.84 -14.97 5.99
N ILE A 81 -6.62 -14.93 4.90
CA ILE A 81 -8.06 -15.19 4.93
C ILE A 81 -8.34 -16.60 5.46
N SER A 82 -7.69 -17.60 4.87
CA SER A 82 -7.91 -19.00 5.24
C SER A 82 -7.51 -19.31 6.69
N SER A 83 -6.45 -18.67 7.21
CA SER A 83 -5.99 -18.87 8.59
C SER A 83 -6.87 -18.17 9.63
N LEU A 84 -7.59 -17.12 9.22
CA LEU A 84 -8.35 -16.25 10.12
C LEU A 84 -9.86 -16.44 10.01
N LYS A 85 -10.36 -17.19 9.03
CA LYS A 85 -11.80 -17.33 8.76
C LYS A 85 -12.65 -17.88 9.90
N ASN A 86 -12.05 -18.62 10.82
CA ASN A 86 -12.74 -19.17 11.99
C ASN A 86 -12.62 -18.27 13.23
N LYS A 87 -11.95 -17.11 13.13
CA LYS A 87 -11.91 -16.13 14.22
C LYS A 87 -13.25 -15.44 14.35
N GLU A 88 -13.64 -15.17 15.58
CA GLU A 88 -14.85 -14.41 15.86
C GLU A 88 -14.80 -13.06 15.13
N ASN A 89 -15.92 -12.67 14.51
CA ASN A 89 -16.12 -11.41 13.79
C ASN A 89 -15.29 -11.22 12.52
N PHE A 90 -14.61 -12.28 12.04
CA PHE A 90 -13.88 -12.23 10.77
C PHE A 90 -14.80 -12.01 9.55
N ASP A 91 -16.05 -12.44 9.62
CA ASP A 91 -17.06 -12.23 8.57
C ASP A 91 -17.21 -10.76 8.17
N ASN A 92 -17.13 -9.85 9.15
CA ASN A 92 -17.15 -8.41 8.89
C ASN A 92 -15.87 -7.93 8.16
N ILE A 93 -14.70 -8.44 8.56
CA ILE A 93 -13.43 -8.15 7.87
C ILE A 93 -13.48 -8.65 6.43
N PHE A 94 -13.93 -9.89 6.24
CA PHE A 94 -14.06 -10.51 4.93
C PHE A 94 -14.99 -9.70 4.01
N LYS A 95 -16.16 -9.28 4.50
CA LYS A 95 -17.08 -8.42 3.75
C LYS A 95 -16.40 -7.11 3.30
N ARG A 96 -15.61 -6.48 4.17
CA ARG A 96 -14.87 -5.24 3.86
C ARG A 96 -13.70 -5.48 2.90
N LEU A 97 -13.08 -6.66 2.92
CA LEU A 97 -12.10 -7.08 1.91
C LEU A 97 -12.69 -7.26 0.50
N LEU A 98 -14.00 -7.43 0.38
CA LEU A 98 -14.69 -7.45 -0.93
C LEU A 98 -15.21 -6.07 -1.35
N SER A 99 -15.04 -5.05 -0.50
CA SER A 99 -15.49 -3.68 -0.75
C SER A 99 -14.32 -2.85 -1.28
N SER A 100 -14.43 -2.34 -2.51
CA SER A 100 -13.37 -1.51 -3.10
C SER A 100 -13.04 -0.27 -2.27
N ARG A 101 -14.03 0.28 -1.56
CA ARG A 101 -13.88 1.45 -0.67
C ARG A 101 -13.18 1.11 0.65
N GLU A 102 -13.42 -0.08 1.20
CA GLU A 102 -12.96 -0.45 2.55
C GLU A 102 -11.78 -1.43 2.55
N PHE A 103 -11.46 -2.00 1.40
CA PHE A 103 -10.44 -3.03 1.21
C PHE A 103 -9.14 -2.72 1.93
N ARG A 104 -8.58 -1.51 1.77
CA ARG A 104 -7.27 -1.18 2.35
C ARG A 104 -7.29 -1.22 3.87
N GLY A 105 -8.33 -0.71 4.51
CA GLY A 105 -8.47 -0.76 5.97
C GLY A 105 -8.56 -2.19 6.46
N ALA A 106 -9.47 -2.97 5.87
CA ALA A 106 -9.65 -4.38 6.21
C ALA A 106 -8.39 -5.22 5.93
N TYR A 107 -7.61 -4.89 4.90
CA TYR A 107 -6.35 -5.55 4.59
C TYR A 107 -5.28 -5.25 5.66
N TYR A 108 -5.21 -4.02 6.18
CA TYR A 108 -4.31 -3.71 7.29
C TYR A 108 -4.69 -4.44 8.58
N GLU A 109 -5.99 -4.53 8.88
CA GLU A 109 -6.51 -5.33 10.00
C GLU A 109 -6.12 -6.82 9.83
N LEU A 110 -6.33 -7.38 8.63
CA LEU A 110 -5.90 -8.73 8.30
C LEU A 110 -4.39 -8.92 8.48
N ARG A 111 -3.57 -7.96 8.05
CA ARG A 111 -2.10 -8.01 8.15
C ARG A 111 -1.65 -8.04 9.60
N VAL A 112 -2.16 -7.15 10.43
CA VAL A 112 -1.84 -7.11 11.87
C VAL A 112 -2.28 -8.39 12.55
N ALA A 113 -3.52 -8.85 12.30
CA ALA A 113 -4.04 -10.11 12.84
C ALA A 113 -3.19 -11.33 12.41
N LEU A 114 -2.73 -11.36 11.17
CA LEU A 114 -1.86 -12.43 10.67
C LEU A 114 -0.49 -12.41 11.36
N SER A 115 0.08 -11.23 11.61
CA SER A 115 1.31 -11.10 12.39
C SER A 115 1.13 -11.59 13.83
N LEU A 116 0.03 -11.22 14.49
CA LEU A 116 -0.32 -11.72 15.83
C LEU A 116 -0.48 -13.25 15.85
N LEU A 117 -1.16 -13.81 14.85
CA LEU A 117 -1.31 -15.27 14.70
C LEU A 117 0.05 -15.97 14.56
N LYS A 118 0.94 -15.45 13.71
CA LYS A 118 2.29 -16.00 13.49
C LYS A 118 3.15 -15.94 14.75
N LEU A 119 2.93 -14.94 15.60
CA LEU A 119 3.58 -14.81 16.92
C LEU A 119 2.99 -15.73 17.99
N GLY A 120 1.89 -16.44 17.71
CA GLY A 120 1.17 -17.22 18.72
C GLY A 120 0.44 -16.36 19.76
N VAL A 121 0.21 -15.08 19.45
CA VAL A 121 -0.47 -14.14 20.35
C VAL A 121 -1.98 -14.31 20.19
N SER A 122 -2.70 -14.45 21.32
CA SER A 122 -4.16 -14.52 21.30
C SER A 122 -4.77 -13.14 21.01
N PHE A 123 -5.78 -13.12 20.13
CA PHE A 123 -6.51 -11.92 19.77
C PHE A 123 -7.93 -12.24 19.27
N GLU A 124 -8.77 -11.22 19.32
CA GLU A 124 -10.13 -11.16 18.80
C GLU A 124 -10.32 -9.91 17.93
N PHE A 125 -11.09 -10.03 16.85
CA PHE A 125 -11.61 -8.86 16.13
C PHE A 125 -12.82 -8.35 16.90
N LEU A 126 -12.83 -7.06 17.20
CA LEU A 126 -13.97 -6.44 17.88
C LEU A 126 -15.03 -6.02 16.86
N ARG A 127 -16.31 -6.15 17.23
CA ARG A 127 -17.39 -5.68 16.37
C ARG A 127 -17.44 -4.16 16.42
N PRO A 128 -17.59 -3.48 15.27
CA PRO A 128 -17.97 -2.08 15.25
C PRO A 128 -19.29 -1.91 16.01
N THR A 129 -19.31 -1.01 16.99
CA THR A 129 -20.54 -0.60 17.67
C THR A 129 -20.91 0.83 17.24
N ASN A 130 -22.04 1.34 17.75
CA ASN A 130 -22.35 2.77 17.57
C ASN A 130 -21.36 3.67 18.33
N ASP A 131 -20.69 3.10 19.33
CA ASP A 131 -19.58 3.74 20.04
C ASP A 131 -18.26 3.46 19.33
N LYS A 132 -17.26 4.29 19.61
CA LYS A 132 -15.92 4.14 19.04
C LYS A 132 -15.23 2.93 19.68
N THR A 133 -15.08 1.86 18.91
CA THR A 133 -14.49 0.58 19.34
C THR A 133 -13.17 0.36 18.61
N PRO A 134 -12.09 -0.09 19.29
CA PRO A 134 -10.85 -0.51 18.62
C PRO A 134 -11.11 -1.69 17.66
N ASP A 135 -10.19 -1.96 16.73
CA ASP A 135 -10.38 -3.04 15.75
C ASP A 135 -9.99 -4.42 16.30
N ILE A 136 -8.90 -4.48 17.08
CA ILE A 136 -8.36 -5.72 17.63
C ILE A 136 -8.12 -5.57 19.12
N LYS A 137 -8.49 -6.62 19.87
CA LYS A 137 -8.03 -6.81 21.25
C LYS A 137 -7.12 -8.01 21.30
N THR A 138 -5.97 -7.85 21.96
CA THR A 138 -5.02 -8.93 22.20
C THR A 138 -4.81 -9.14 23.68
N ILE A 139 -4.54 -10.38 24.09
CA ILE A 139 -4.21 -10.71 25.48
C ILE A 139 -2.70 -10.84 25.59
N SER A 140 -2.05 -9.84 26.18
CA SER A 140 -0.62 -9.84 26.42
C SER A 140 -0.35 -10.23 27.87
N ALA A 141 0.14 -11.46 28.09
CA ALA A 141 0.52 -12.07 29.37
C ALA A 141 -0.50 -11.98 30.51
N THR A 142 -0.78 -10.77 31.01
CA THR A 142 -1.58 -10.50 32.21
C THR A 142 -2.74 -9.53 32.00
N ARG A 143 -2.84 -8.85 30.83
CA ARG A 143 -3.89 -7.86 30.58
C ARG A 143 -4.27 -7.75 29.10
N PRO A 144 -5.47 -7.27 28.78
CA PRO A 144 -5.83 -6.93 27.40
C PRO A 144 -5.08 -5.68 26.93
N MET A 145 -4.66 -5.66 25.67
CA MET A 145 -4.18 -4.50 24.94
C MET A 145 -5.09 -4.29 23.73
N PHE A 146 -5.47 -3.04 23.48
CA PHE A 146 -6.40 -2.65 22.43
C PHE A 146 -5.68 -1.94 21.30
N ILE A 147 -6.00 -2.32 20.09
CA ILE A 147 -5.30 -1.91 18.88
C ILE A 147 -6.32 -1.32 17.91
N GLU A 148 -6.17 -0.03 17.62
CA GLU A 148 -6.86 0.68 16.53
C GLU A 148 -5.94 0.72 15.31
N ILE A 149 -6.49 0.36 14.15
CA ILE A 149 -5.79 0.26 12.88
C ILE A 149 -6.46 1.22 11.90
N THR A 150 -5.68 2.16 11.39
CA THR A 150 -6.23 3.15 10.47
C THR A 150 -5.27 3.48 9.35
N LYS A 151 -5.83 3.95 8.24
CA LYS A 151 -5.06 4.56 7.17
C LYS A 151 -5.06 6.07 7.38
N LYS A 152 -3.92 6.72 7.18
CA LYS A 152 -3.88 8.19 7.11
C LYS A 152 -4.82 8.69 6.01
N ASN A 153 -5.60 9.72 6.31
CA ASN A 153 -6.54 10.31 5.37
C ASN A 153 -5.80 10.86 4.14
N VAL A 154 -6.18 10.44 2.94
CA VAL A 154 -5.62 10.94 1.67
C VAL A 154 -6.39 12.21 1.24
N PRO A 155 -5.72 13.33 0.94
CA PRO A 155 -6.37 14.56 0.50
C PRO A 155 -7.06 14.36 -0.84
N GLU A 156 -8.19 15.03 -1.03
CA GLU A 156 -8.98 14.95 -2.26
C GLU A 156 -8.17 15.39 -3.49
N ASN A 157 -7.43 16.49 -3.36
CA ASN A 157 -6.56 17.00 -4.42
C ASN A 157 -5.39 16.05 -4.73
N TYR A 158 -4.85 15.30 -3.76
CA TYR A 158 -3.90 14.22 -4.03
C TYR A 158 -4.57 13.11 -4.86
N THR A 159 -5.76 12.67 -4.44
CA THR A 159 -6.52 11.62 -5.12
C THR A 159 -6.82 12.00 -6.56
N LEU A 160 -7.25 13.24 -6.79
CA LEU A 160 -7.52 13.76 -8.13
C LEU A 160 -6.25 13.85 -8.99
N ALA A 161 -5.14 14.34 -8.42
CA ALA A 161 -3.85 14.42 -9.11
C ALA A 161 -3.34 13.03 -9.53
N SER A 162 -3.38 12.06 -8.61
CA SER A 162 -2.99 10.67 -8.87
C SER A 162 -3.88 10.02 -9.93
N LYS A 163 -5.20 10.27 -9.90
CA LYS A 163 -6.14 9.81 -10.93
C LYS A 163 -5.78 10.35 -12.32
N ASN A 164 -5.48 11.65 -12.41
CA ASN A 164 -5.12 12.28 -13.69
C ASN A 164 -3.75 11.81 -14.19
N TYR A 165 -2.77 11.63 -13.30
CA TYR A 165 -1.48 11.02 -13.62
C TYR A 165 -1.65 9.62 -14.22
N ASN A 166 -2.36 8.73 -13.52
CA ASN A 166 -2.60 7.36 -13.98
C ASN A 166 -3.38 7.32 -15.29
N ARG A 167 -4.34 8.24 -15.47
CA ARG A 167 -5.09 8.36 -16.74
C ARG A 167 -4.17 8.68 -17.92
N ILE A 168 -3.21 9.59 -17.73
CA ILE A 168 -2.22 9.93 -18.77
C ILE A 168 -1.31 8.74 -19.06
N LEU A 169 -0.78 8.08 -18.03
CA LEU A 169 0.10 6.91 -18.22
C LEU A 169 -0.63 5.76 -18.92
N ASN A 170 -1.82 5.41 -18.45
CA ASN A 170 -2.63 4.35 -19.07
C ASN A 170 -2.95 4.66 -20.52
N PHE A 171 -3.25 5.93 -20.84
CA PHE A 171 -3.42 6.37 -22.21
C PHE A 171 -2.15 6.13 -23.03
N LEU A 172 -0.98 6.58 -22.57
CA LEU A 172 0.28 6.39 -23.28
C LEU A 172 0.61 4.92 -23.48
N PHE A 173 0.57 4.10 -22.42
CA PHE A 173 0.77 2.65 -22.51
C PHE A 173 -0.17 2.00 -23.54
N SER A 174 -1.46 2.36 -23.53
CA SER A 174 -2.41 1.82 -24.49
C SER A 174 -2.09 2.19 -25.95
N LYS A 175 -1.41 3.32 -26.16
CA LYS A 175 -1.09 3.85 -27.48
C LYS A 175 0.30 3.45 -27.97
N THR A 176 1.21 3.00 -27.09
CA THR A 176 2.59 2.63 -27.46
C THR A 176 2.87 1.13 -27.49
N LEU A 177 2.24 0.34 -26.60
CA LEU A 177 2.60 -1.06 -26.33
C LEU A 177 2.59 -1.98 -27.57
N GLU A 178 1.63 -1.79 -28.49
CA GLU A 178 1.47 -2.65 -29.68
C GLU A 178 2.21 -2.10 -30.94
N LYS A 179 2.95 -1.00 -30.83
CA LYS A 179 3.43 -0.22 -31.98
C LYS A 179 4.96 -0.08 -32.09
N ASN A 180 5.73 -0.88 -31.35
CA ASN A 180 7.19 -0.69 -31.18
C ASN A 180 7.57 0.73 -30.72
N LEU A 181 6.65 1.41 -30.03
CA LEU A 181 6.89 2.71 -29.43
C LEU A 181 7.10 2.55 -27.93
N ASP A 182 7.78 3.52 -27.36
CA ASP A 182 7.93 3.72 -25.93
C ASP A 182 7.83 5.21 -25.60
N PHE A 183 7.82 5.54 -24.31
CA PHE A 183 7.74 6.93 -23.88
C PHE A 183 8.51 7.19 -22.57
N CYS A 184 8.89 8.45 -22.40
CA CYS A 184 9.31 9.02 -21.13
C CYS A 184 8.44 10.23 -20.83
N CYS A 185 8.00 10.39 -19.59
CA CYS A 185 7.01 11.40 -19.20
C CYS A 185 7.34 11.96 -17.82
N ASP A 186 7.49 13.27 -17.72
CA ASP A 186 7.72 13.99 -16.47
C ASP A 186 6.65 15.06 -16.28
N ILE A 187 5.67 14.77 -15.43
CA ILE A 187 4.60 15.71 -15.07
C ILE A 187 5.11 16.63 -13.96
N GLN A 188 5.47 17.86 -14.33
CA GLN A 188 6.14 18.84 -13.45
C GLN A 188 5.23 19.43 -12.36
N ARG A 189 3.90 19.27 -12.46
CA ARG A 189 2.94 19.70 -11.43
C ARG A 189 1.61 18.93 -11.52
N PRO A 190 0.81 18.89 -10.44
CA PRO A 190 -0.52 18.31 -10.46
C PRO A 190 -1.40 18.92 -11.56
N LEU A 191 -2.08 18.05 -12.31
CA LEU A 191 -2.94 18.44 -13.43
C LEU A 191 -4.42 18.30 -13.07
N SER A 192 -5.24 19.26 -13.48
CA SER A 192 -6.70 19.15 -13.45
C SER A 192 -7.20 18.21 -14.55
N THR A 193 -8.42 17.67 -14.39
CA THR A 193 -8.99 16.75 -15.38
C THR A 193 -9.10 17.37 -16.78
N PRO A 194 -9.62 18.59 -16.97
CA PRO A 194 -9.68 19.21 -18.29
C PRO A 194 -8.29 19.43 -18.91
N ARG A 195 -7.28 19.73 -18.08
CA ARG A 195 -5.91 19.91 -18.58
C ARG A 195 -5.29 18.58 -19.01
N SER A 196 -5.47 17.52 -18.22
CA SER A 196 -5.04 16.16 -18.58
C SER A 196 -5.66 15.69 -19.91
N GLU A 197 -6.93 16.01 -20.15
CA GLU A 197 -7.64 15.67 -21.39
C GLU A 197 -7.09 16.45 -22.59
N LYS A 198 -6.77 17.73 -22.40
CA LYS A 198 -6.11 18.53 -23.44
C LYS A 198 -4.74 17.95 -23.80
N ILE A 199 -3.94 17.60 -22.80
CA ILE A 199 -2.60 17.01 -23.00
C ILE A 199 -2.69 15.68 -23.74
N MET A 200 -3.61 14.77 -23.34
CA MET A 200 -3.77 13.48 -24.02
C MET A 200 -4.15 13.62 -25.51
N LYS A 201 -4.88 14.67 -25.90
CA LYS A 201 -5.16 14.97 -27.31
C LYS A 201 -3.90 15.39 -28.07
N GLU A 202 -2.98 16.12 -27.44
CA GLU A 202 -1.68 16.42 -28.05
C GLU A 202 -0.81 15.15 -28.16
N PHE A 203 -0.88 14.28 -27.14
CA PHE A 203 -0.15 13.01 -27.15
C PHE A 203 -0.62 12.08 -28.25
N GLU A 204 -1.91 12.06 -28.58
CA GLU A 204 -2.42 11.30 -29.72
C GLU A 204 -1.73 11.71 -31.03
N LYS A 205 -1.54 13.01 -31.26
CA LYS A 205 -0.83 13.51 -32.44
C LYS A 205 0.64 13.12 -32.41
N LEU A 206 1.31 13.27 -31.26
CA LEU A 206 2.72 12.89 -31.10
C LEU A 206 2.95 11.40 -31.35
N VAL A 207 2.05 10.54 -30.89
CA VAL A 207 2.13 9.09 -31.15
C VAL A 207 2.11 8.81 -32.66
N GLU A 208 1.21 9.45 -33.41
CA GLU A 208 1.12 9.23 -34.85
C GLU A 208 2.34 9.77 -35.59
N LEU A 209 2.88 10.92 -35.17
CA LEU A 209 4.11 11.49 -35.73
C LEU A 209 5.33 10.60 -35.44
N ALA A 210 5.50 10.13 -34.20
CA ALA A 210 6.62 9.30 -33.77
C ALA A 210 6.69 7.95 -34.51
N LYS A 211 5.56 7.41 -34.99
CA LYS A 211 5.57 6.22 -35.87
C LYS A 211 6.36 6.47 -37.16
N VAL A 212 6.28 7.68 -37.69
CA VAL A 212 6.90 8.08 -38.95
C VAL A 212 8.32 8.60 -38.69
N SER A 213 8.47 9.61 -37.84
CA SER A 213 9.74 10.28 -37.57
C SER A 213 10.69 9.46 -36.70
N GLY A 214 10.16 8.53 -35.90
CA GLY A 214 10.92 7.69 -34.99
C GLY A 214 11.11 8.27 -33.59
N ILE A 215 10.98 9.59 -33.41
CA ILE A 215 11.01 10.26 -32.10
C ILE A 215 10.30 11.61 -32.20
N GLU A 216 9.47 11.90 -31.21
CA GLU A 216 8.78 13.18 -31.03
C GLU A 216 8.80 13.57 -29.57
N HIS A 217 8.70 14.87 -29.32
CA HIS A 217 8.68 15.40 -27.98
C HIS A 217 7.70 16.56 -27.85
N TYR A 218 7.24 16.77 -26.63
CA TYR A 218 6.42 17.93 -26.28
C TYR A 218 6.86 18.46 -24.92
N HIS A 219 7.23 19.73 -24.92
CA HIS A 219 7.71 20.45 -23.74
C HIS A 219 6.74 21.57 -23.42
N ALA A 220 6.20 21.54 -22.22
CA ALA A 220 5.41 22.60 -21.64
C ALA A 220 5.75 22.75 -20.17
N ASP A 221 5.43 23.91 -19.57
CA ASP A 221 5.74 24.22 -18.16
C ASP A 221 5.26 23.17 -17.14
N GLU A 222 4.29 22.36 -17.52
CA GLU A 222 3.66 21.36 -16.65
C GLU A 222 4.03 19.91 -16.98
N ILE A 223 4.61 19.66 -18.16
CA ILE A 223 4.87 18.30 -18.64
C ILE A 223 5.97 18.29 -19.70
N ASP A 224 6.89 17.35 -19.55
CA ASP A 224 7.83 16.95 -20.59
C ASP A 224 7.49 15.54 -21.04
N ILE A 225 7.36 15.32 -22.34
CA ILE A 225 7.17 13.99 -22.89
C ILE A 225 8.09 13.74 -24.08
N TYR A 226 8.58 12.52 -24.16
CA TYR A 226 9.21 11.95 -25.35
C TYR A 226 8.43 10.70 -25.73
N ILE A 227 8.09 10.56 -27.01
CA ILE A 227 7.52 9.33 -27.59
C ILE A 227 8.45 8.91 -28.71
N PHE A 228 8.96 7.69 -28.65
CA PHE A 228 10.03 7.24 -29.54
C PHE A 228 9.85 5.78 -29.91
N LYS A 229 10.40 5.37 -31.05
CA LYS A 229 10.62 3.95 -31.33
C LYS A 229 11.68 3.41 -30.40
N ARG A 230 11.56 2.17 -29.93
CA ARG A 230 12.45 1.60 -28.90
C ARG A 230 13.93 1.70 -29.26
N GLU A 231 14.28 1.53 -30.52
CA GLU A 231 15.64 1.68 -31.04
C GLU A 231 16.22 3.10 -30.89
N ASN A 232 15.38 4.12 -30.69
CA ASN A 232 15.77 5.52 -30.61
C ASN A 232 15.91 6.04 -29.17
N ILE A 233 15.84 5.19 -28.15
CA ILE A 233 15.97 5.62 -26.74
C ILE A 233 17.25 6.43 -26.47
N SER A 234 18.35 6.14 -27.17
CA SER A 234 19.62 6.86 -27.05
C SER A 234 19.55 8.33 -27.47
N HIS A 235 18.51 8.73 -28.21
CA HIS A 235 18.26 10.11 -28.61
C HIS A 235 17.45 10.90 -27.57
N VAL A 236 16.89 10.23 -26.56
CA VAL A 236 16.23 10.89 -25.43
C VAL A 236 17.31 11.32 -24.43
N PRO A 237 17.35 12.59 -23.98
CA PRO A 237 18.30 13.03 -22.96
C PRO A 237 18.20 12.16 -21.70
N LYS A 238 19.34 11.72 -21.15
CA LYS A 238 19.37 10.75 -20.04
C LYS A 238 18.57 11.20 -18.83
N GLU A 239 18.65 12.48 -18.49
CA GLU A 239 17.91 13.12 -17.41
C GLU A 239 16.39 13.18 -17.63
N LYS A 240 15.94 12.95 -18.87
CA LYS A 240 14.53 12.87 -19.25
C LYS A 240 14.04 11.45 -19.46
N GLN A 241 14.91 10.44 -19.33
CA GLN A 241 14.54 9.02 -19.43
C GLN A 241 13.86 8.52 -18.15
N VAL A 242 12.78 9.19 -17.75
CA VAL A 242 12.02 8.91 -16.52
C VAL A 242 10.53 8.89 -16.83
N THR A 243 9.78 8.14 -16.01
CA THR A 243 8.32 8.18 -15.99
C THR A 243 7.88 8.54 -14.58
N GLN A 244 7.60 9.83 -14.36
CA GLN A 244 7.30 10.38 -13.05
C GLN A 244 6.26 11.50 -13.10
N GLY A 245 5.67 11.81 -11.95
CA GLY A 245 4.76 12.94 -11.83
C GLY A 245 4.76 13.52 -10.44
N ARG A 246 4.80 14.85 -10.36
CA ARG A 246 4.78 15.57 -9.08
C ARG A 246 3.38 15.58 -8.50
N MET A 247 3.27 15.08 -7.27
CA MET A 247 2.04 15.13 -6.49
C MET A 247 1.97 16.45 -5.69
N PRO A 248 0.77 16.88 -5.24
CA PRO A 248 0.69 18.05 -4.37
C PRO A 248 1.42 17.78 -3.05
N ASN A 249 2.13 18.78 -2.53
CA ASN A 249 2.78 18.69 -1.22
C ASN A 249 1.76 18.91 -0.09
N PHE A 250 1.87 18.14 0.98
CA PHE A 250 1.07 18.29 2.19
C PHE A 250 1.95 18.25 3.43
N ASP A 251 1.49 18.89 4.49
CA ASP A 251 2.04 18.70 5.82
C ASP A 251 1.59 17.33 6.35
N GLU A 252 2.46 16.34 6.16
CA GLU A 252 2.17 14.96 6.55
C GLU A 252 2.12 14.78 8.07
N ASN A 253 2.90 15.55 8.82
CA ASN A 253 2.90 15.52 10.28
C ASN A 253 1.58 16.06 10.82
N PHE A 254 1.09 17.18 10.30
CA PHE A 254 -0.23 17.71 10.65
C PHE A 254 -1.36 16.70 10.38
N ARG A 255 -1.28 15.97 9.26
CA ARG A 255 -2.27 14.94 8.91
C ARG A 255 -2.21 13.75 9.85
N ILE A 256 -1.03 13.28 10.23
CA ILE A 256 -0.86 12.23 11.26
C ILE A 256 -1.44 12.71 12.60
N LYS A 257 -1.11 13.93 13.05
CA LYS A 257 -1.65 14.52 14.28
C LYS A 257 -3.19 14.59 14.27
N THR A 258 -3.76 14.97 13.14
CA THR A 258 -5.22 15.02 12.95
C THR A 258 -5.85 13.62 13.00
N THR A 259 -5.25 12.63 12.33
CA THR A 259 -5.70 11.24 12.40
C THR A 259 -5.61 10.71 13.84
N LEU A 260 -4.49 10.95 14.53
CA LEU A 260 -4.29 10.58 15.92
C LEU A 260 -5.40 11.18 16.81
N LYS A 261 -5.63 12.48 16.74
CA LYS A 261 -6.69 13.16 17.51
C LYS A 261 -8.07 12.53 17.31
N ASN A 262 -8.40 12.19 16.07
CA ASN A 262 -9.69 11.60 15.73
C ASN A 262 -9.82 10.16 16.24
N LYS A 263 -8.73 9.39 16.18
CA LYS A 263 -8.71 7.94 16.40
C LYS A 263 -8.34 7.52 17.82
N ALA A 264 -7.58 8.32 18.56
CA ALA A 264 -7.27 8.07 19.97
C ALA A 264 -8.54 7.99 20.84
N THR A 265 -9.63 8.63 20.40
CA THR A 265 -10.94 8.53 21.08
C THR A 265 -11.60 7.15 21.01
N GLN A 266 -11.11 6.24 20.17
CA GLN A 266 -11.59 4.86 20.09
C GLN A 266 -10.94 3.93 21.12
N LEU A 267 -9.86 4.38 21.78
CA LEU A 267 -9.12 3.57 22.73
C LEU A 267 -9.84 3.50 24.09
N GLU A 268 -9.78 2.32 24.71
CA GLU A 268 -10.38 2.08 26.01
C GLU A 268 -9.64 2.81 27.14
N ASN A 269 -10.35 3.09 28.23
CA ASN A 269 -9.71 3.57 29.46
C ASN A 269 -9.08 2.40 30.21
N TYR A 270 -8.01 2.65 30.97
CA TYR A 270 -7.42 1.69 31.92
C TYR A 270 -6.88 0.39 31.29
N SER A 271 -6.64 0.40 29.99
CA SER A 271 -5.92 -0.68 29.29
C SER A 271 -4.94 -0.05 28.28
N PRO A 272 -3.85 -0.74 27.92
CA PRO A 272 -2.94 -0.20 26.93
C PRO A 272 -3.62 -0.03 25.57
N GLY A 273 -3.59 1.20 25.06
CA GLY A 273 -4.14 1.56 23.77
C GLY A 273 -3.03 1.80 22.75
N VAL A 274 -3.12 1.13 21.60
CA VAL A 274 -2.17 1.29 20.49
C VAL A 274 -2.91 1.80 19.28
N LEU A 275 -2.39 2.85 18.65
CA LEU A 275 -2.88 3.34 17.37
C LEU A 275 -1.85 3.05 16.28
N LEU A 276 -2.23 2.26 15.27
CA LEU A 276 -1.42 2.05 14.07
C LEU A 276 -1.97 2.87 12.92
N ILE A 277 -1.14 3.75 12.37
CA ILE A 277 -1.43 4.57 11.20
C ILE A 277 -0.60 4.06 10.03
N PHE A 278 -1.27 3.58 8.99
CA PHE A 278 -0.66 3.19 7.73
C PHE A 278 -0.61 4.36 6.76
N ASP A 279 0.58 4.61 6.24
CA ASP A 279 0.89 5.78 5.44
C ASP A 279 1.61 5.41 4.14
N ASP A 280 0.92 5.54 3.02
CA ASP A 280 1.44 5.26 1.68
C ASP A 280 1.84 6.52 0.91
N LEU A 281 1.85 7.68 1.57
CA LEU A 281 2.16 8.98 0.93
C LEU A 281 3.42 9.63 1.48
N ILE A 282 3.94 9.17 2.63
CA ILE A 282 5.21 9.64 3.14
C ILE A 282 6.33 9.09 2.26
N TRP A 283 6.93 9.99 1.50
CA TRP A 283 8.19 9.76 0.82
C TRP A 283 9.30 10.35 1.68
N PRO A 284 10.17 9.51 2.26
CA PRO A 284 11.24 10.01 3.10
C PRO A 284 12.23 10.83 2.27
N SER A 285 12.86 11.82 2.91
CA SER A 285 13.99 12.56 2.31
C SER A 285 15.16 11.62 2.01
N GLU A 286 16.11 12.08 1.19
CA GLU A 286 17.37 11.37 0.93
C GLU A 286 18.07 10.94 2.23
N ASP A 287 17.98 11.76 3.29
CA ASP A 287 18.36 11.39 4.65
C ASP A 287 17.18 10.78 5.42
N MET A 288 17.08 9.45 5.38
CA MET A 288 16.10 8.67 6.14
C MET A 288 16.22 8.91 7.65
N GLU A 289 17.43 9.06 8.17
CA GLU A 289 17.66 9.16 9.62
C GLU A 289 17.12 10.48 10.16
N LEU A 290 17.45 11.57 9.47
CA LEU A 290 16.93 12.89 9.77
C LEU A 290 15.41 12.92 9.63
N PHE A 291 14.87 12.25 8.60
CA PHE A 291 13.43 12.09 8.43
C PHE A 291 12.77 11.45 9.66
N TYR A 292 13.27 10.30 10.12
CA TYR A 292 12.72 9.60 11.29
C TYR A 292 12.83 10.42 12.56
N LYS A 293 13.97 11.09 12.76
CA LYS A 293 14.18 11.96 13.93
C LYS A 293 13.16 13.12 13.95
N ASN A 294 13.01 13.82 12.83
CA ASN A 294 12.07 14.94 12.73
C ASN A 294 10.62 14.48 12.92
N LEU A 295 10.25 13.33 12.35
CA LEU A 295 8.93 12.73 12.53
C LEU A 295 8.66 12.43 14.02
N VAL A 296 9.63 11.86 14.73
CA VAL A 296 9.51 11.59 16.17
C VAL A 296 9.40 12.89 16.97
N ASP A 297 10.33 13.82 16.78
CA ASP A 297 10.41 15.08 17.53
C ASP A 297 9.08 15.86 17.43
N GLU A 298 8.43 15.82 16.26
CA GLU A 298 7.14 16.50 16.06
C GLU A 298 5.93 15.75 16.62
N LEU A 299 5.95 14.41 16.63
CA LEU A 299 4.81 13.60 17.02
C LEU A 299 4.79 13.25 18.51
N VAL A 300 5.95 13.18 19.18
CA VAL A 300 6.05 12.88 20.61
C VAL A 300 5.15 13.79 21.43
N VAL A 301 5.25 15.10 21.23
CA VAL A 301 4.44 16.08 21.98
C VAL A 301 2.95 15.83 21.79
N THR A 302 2.51 15.51 20.57
CA THR A 302 1.11 15.19 20.31
C THR A 302 0.70 13.85 20.94
N VAL A 303 1.55 12.83 20.93
CA VAL A 303 1.27 11.53 21.57
C VAL A 303 1.05 11.71 23.08
N GLU A 304 1.88 12.54 23.72
CA GLU A 304 1.83 12.81 25.16
C GLU A 304 0.52 13.48 25.62
N GLU A 305 -0.21 14.14 24.72
CA GLU A 305 -1.52 14.76 25.03
C GLU A 305 -2.66 13.74 25.23
N TYR A 306 -2.44 12.45 24.94
CA TYR A 306 -3.49 11.41 24.98
C TYR A 306 -3.16 10.29 25.98
N PRO A 307 -3.57 10.40 27.25
CA PRO A 307 -3.26 9.40 28.29
C PRO A 307 -3.75 7.97 27.97
N LYS A 308 -4.80 7.82 27.16
CA LYS A 308 -5.29 6.49 26.72
C LYS A 308 -4.39 5.81 25.69
N LEU A 309 -3.51 6.57 25.05
CA LEU A 309 -2.62 6.08 23.99
C LEU A 309 -1.28 5.69 24.62
N SER A 310 -1.01 4.40 24.70
CA SER A 310 0.26 3.86 25.19
C SER A 310 1.35 3.89 24.13
N ALA A 311 0.99 3.71 22.85
CA ALA A 311 1.90 3.89 21.74
C ALA A 311 1.21 4.28 20.44
N LEU A 312 1.90 5.11 19.66
CA LEU A 312 1.60 5.36 18.25
C LEU A 312 2.56 4.57 17.37
N VAL A 313 2.04 3.85 16.38
CA VAL A 313 2.86 3.22 15.33
C VAL A 313 2.53 3.85 14.00
N VAL A 314 3.51 4.42 13.31
CA VAL A 314 3.36 4.95 11.95
C VAL A 314 4.09 4.05 10.98
N TYR A 315 3.36 3.29 10.15
CA TYR A 315 3.94 2.53 9.04
C TYR A 315 4.12 3.44 7.83
N ILE A 316 5.31 3.41 7.26
CA ILE A 316 5.67 4.14 6.05
C ILE A 316 5.76 3.11 4.92
N GLU A 317 4.68 3.02 4.14
CA GLU A 317 4.54 2.07 3.04
C GLU A 317 5.19 2.64 1.78
N THR A 318 6.40 2.17 1.47
CA THR A 318 7.15 2.51 0.25
C THR A 318 7.39 1.24 -0.57
N TYR A 319 7.13 1.32 -1.87
CA TYR A 319 7.32 0.19 -2.81
C TYR A 319 8.63 0.29 -3.61
N SER A 320 9.57 1.14 -3.17
CA SER A 320 10.84 1.37 -3.85
C SER A 320 11.94 0.46 -3.32
N ALA A 321 12.50 -0.37 -4.20
CA ALA A 321 13.56 -1.35 -3.94
C ALA A 321 14.98 -0.73 -3.81
N PHE A 322 15.09 0.60 -3.67
CA PHE A 322 16.36 1.30 -3.87
C PHE A 322 17.29 1.30 -2.66
N ASP A 323 16.86 0.74 -1.52
CA ASP A 323 17.62 0.83 -0.29
C ASP A 323 17.51 -0.47 0.54
N ASP A 324 18.57 -1.28 0.44
CA ASP A 324 18.72 -2.53 1.18
C ASP A 324 19.15 -2.30 2.64
N ASP A 325 19.39 -1.05 3.07
CA ASP A 325 19.82 -0.77 4.43
C ASP A 325 18.68 -1.07 5.40
N THR A 326 18.90 -2.06 6.25
CA THR A 326 18.03 -2.39 7.36
C THR A 326 18.60 -1.82 8.65
N PHE A 327 17.74 -1.22 9.47
CA PHE A 327 18.15 -0.81 10.81
C PHE A 327 16.99 -0.89 11.80
N MET A 328 17.35 -1.03 13.07
CA MET A 328 16.46 -0.78 14.20
C MET A 328 17.19 0.14 15.16
N ARG A 329 16.58 1.28 15.47
CA ARG A 329 17.12 2.27 16.42
C ARG A 329 16.14 2.49 17.54
N THR A 330 16.66 2.53 18.76
CA THR A 330 15.89 2.79 19.97
C THR A 330 16.34 4.12 20.55
N GLY A 331 15.43 5.08 20.64
CA GLY A 331 15.60 6.31 21.41
C GLY A 331 15.00 6.18 22.81
N LYS A 332 14.88 7.31 23.52
CA LYS A 332 14.31 7.34 24.89
C LYS A 332 12.87 6.80 24.92
N ASN A 333 12.06 7.25 23.98
CA ASN A 333 10.61 7.06 23.92
C ASN A 333 10.14 6.68 22.50
N TYR A 334 11.04 6.15 21.67
CA TYR A 334 10.68 5.69 20.34
C TYR A 334 11.57 4.56 19.83
N ILE A 335 11.08 3.83 18.84
CA ILE A 335 11.82 2.82 18.07
C ILE A 335 11.56 3.08 16.58
N SER A 336 12.62 3.28 15.80
CA SER A 336 12.54 3.38 14.33
C SER A 336 13.06 2.09 13.71
N ILE A 337 12.26 1.51 12.83
CA ILE A 337 12.59 0.29 12.11
C ILE A 337 12.56 0.62 10.62
N LYS A 338 13.67 0.34 9.93
CA LYS A 338 13.76 0.34 8.48
C LYS A 338 14.06 -1.07 8.02
N GLY A 339 13.34 -1.50 7.00
CA GLY A 339 13.58 -2.79 6.39
C GLY A 339 12.73 -3.00 5.16
N TYR A 340 13.08 -4.03 4.41
CA TYR A 340 12.44 -4.31 3.14
C TYR A 340 12.19 -5.79 2.96
N ASP A 341 10.96 -6.14 2.59
CA ASP A 341 10.60 -7.48 2.17
C ASP A 341 10.77 -7.59 0.66
N LYS A 342 11.94 -8.08 0.23
CA LYS A 342 12.28 -8.25 -1.19
C LYS A 342 11.27 -9.13 -1.93
N ASN A 343 10.74 -10.14 -1.25
CA ASN A 343 9.81 -11.10 -1.84
C ASN A 343 8.45 -10.45 -2.14
N LEU A 344 8.02 -9.50 -1.30
CA LEU A 344 6.74 -8.79 -1.46
C LEU A 344 6.88 -7.39 -2.07
N LEU A 345 8.10 -6.93 -2.38
CA LEU A 345 8.45 -5.53 -2.65
C LEU A 345 7.77 -4.55 -1.66
N ARG A 346 7.78 -4.89 -0.37
CA ARG A 346 7.05 -4.16 0.68
C ARG A 346 8.00 -3.63 1.74
N SER A 347 7.93 -2.34 2.05
CA SER A 347 8.64 -1.79 3.20
C SER A 347 8.15 -2.38 4.52
N ARG A 348 9.07 -2.51 5.46
CA ARG A 348 8.80 -2.78 6.89
C ARG A 348 9.05 -1.53 7.73
N ASN A 349 9.11 -0.38 7.06
CA ASN A 349 9.46 0.90 7.62
C ASN A 349 8.38 1.35 8.59
N LYS A 350 8.75 1.61 9.83
CA LYS A 350 7.83 2.15 10.84
C LYS A 350 8.54 2.89 11.95
N VAL A 351 7.79 3.75 12.62
CA VAL A 351 8.17 4.35 13.90
C VAL A 351 7.17 3.94 14.95
N ILE A 352 7.66 3.51 16.10
CA ILE A 352 6.88 3.26 17.30
C ILE A 352 7.22 4.37 18.28
N ILE A 353 6.27 5.21 18.65
CA ILE A 353 6.43 6.25 19.68
C ILE A 353 5.71 5.77 20.93
N LEU A 354 6.44 5.66 22.03
CA LEU A 354 5.94 5.22 23.33
C LEU A 354 5.52 6.45 24.13
N ASN A 355 4.31 6.43 24.69
CA ASN A 355 3.82 7.54 25.49
C ASN A 355 4.26 7.41 26.96
N GLU A 356 5.14 8.31 27.41
CA GLU A 356 5.62 8.36 28.80
C GLU A 356 4.49 8.71 29.79
N PHE A 357 3.44 9.41 29.33
CA PHE A 357 2.31 9.87 30.14
C PHE A 357 1.04 9.04 29.93
N ALA A 358 1.15 7.84 29.38
CA ALA A 358 0.00 6.95 29.26
C ALA A 358 -0.49 6.48 30.63
N ASP A 359 -1.80 6.40 30.81
CA ASP A 359 -2.44 5.80 31.99
C ASP A 359 -2.06 4.33 32.15
N CYS A 360 -1.79 3.66 31.02
CA CYS A 360 -1.38 2.27 30.95
C CYS A 360 -0.19 2.10 30.00
N PRO A 361 1.04 2.43 30.42
CA PRO A 361 2.24 2.30 29.58
C PRO A 361 2.46 0.85 29.15
N LEU A 362 3.04 0.62 27.97
CA LEU A 362 3.31 -0.73 27.47
C LEU A 362 4.38 -1.44 28.29
N LEU A 363 4.20 -2.74 28.50
CA LEU A 363 5.20 -3.65 29.03
C LEU A 363 6.19 -4.06 27.94
N GLN A 364 7.37 -4.55 28.34
CA GLN A 364 8.42 -4.93 27.39
C GLN A 364 7.94 -5.96 26.36
N ASN A 365 7.18 -6.97 26.77
CA ASN A 365 6.63 -7.97 25.86
C ASN A 365 5.60 -7.39 24.88
N GLU A 366 4.81 -6.41 25.31
CA GLU A 366 3.88 -5.66 24.44
C GLU A 366 4.66 -4.87 23.38
N ILE A 367 5.78 -4.25 23.77
CA ILE A 367 6.69 -3.55 22.84
C ILE A 367 7.31 -4.52 21.82
N GLU A 368 7.72 -5.73 22.22
CA GLU A 368 8.25 -6.73 21.28
C GLU A 368 7.19 -7.21 20.27
N ILE A 369 5.91 -7.30 20.67
CA ILE A 369 4.81 -7.54 19.74
C ILE A 369 4.75 -6.40 18.72
N LEU A 370 4.78 -5.13 19.16
CA LEU A 370 4.74 -3.97 18.27
C LEU A 370 5.92 -3.89 17.30
N LYS A 371 7.12 -4.33 17.71
CA LYS A 371 8.28 -4.43 16.82
C LYS A 371 8.08 -5.45 15.70
N THR A 372 7.30 -6.49 15.93
CA THR A 372 7.12 -7.57 14.96
C THR A 372 5.92 -7.38 14.03
N ILE A 373 4.79 -6.86 14.53
CA ILE A 373 3.60 -6.59 13.70
C ILE A 373 3.91 -5.59 12.59
#